data_AF-A0A4P2QTY7-F1
#
_entry.id   AF-A0A4P2QTY7-F1
#
_cell.length_a   1.000
_cell.length_b   1.000
_cell.length_c   1.000
_cell.angle_alpha   90.00
_cell.angle_beta   90.00
_cell.angle_gamma   90.00
#
_symmetry.space_group_name_H-M   'P 1'
#
loop_
_entity.id
_entity.type
_entity.pdbx_description
1 polymer ?
#
loop_
_entity_poly.entity_id
_entity_poly.type
_entity_poly.pdbx_seq_one_letter_code
_entity_poly.pdbx_strand_id
1 'polypeptide(L)'
;MATTFAALIFRPAEIPDRALSQGFAVALGGWDVAAPRLFVAPLPGVPGYAAAYYSSGEPAGGGDELDHLAELFEDELSPPVAVLDAAEGLGHAGATIFALVFSEEVVHDDGWRFEASGFVRHFVREGEDGLEAGVETPDRSDLVAIDADLPETATAQEERDATDRAIRPHRGSTFLSAELGAPVLGALMGGLFAPERRVAVHLVEPGPASIAAEVERLNRVLRREDGRGAKAAPPPPVRGVAPPATYAAFARAYDWADPADPEDLYRELAIGAVEGTLRFLREDELLGHEREPGWDAAAARQLYPIARLSGSALGGGAAQRAILALGADGEQLWVVRGGTSAAPAGPTFGELLRYLSLGWSRRSDAEEDLIGALMLRARLRSLGG
;
A
#
# COMPACT_ATOMS: atom_id res chain seq x y z
N MET A 1 6.69 6.69 -28.64
CA MET A 1 6.03 6.88 -27.34
C MET A 1 7.09 7.42 -26.45
N ALA A 2 6.88 8.61 -25.92
CA ALA A 2 7.75 9.15 -24.90
C ALA A 2 7.47 8.38 -23.59
N THR A 3 8.50 8.21 -22.78
CA THR A 3 8.46 7.32 -21.63
C THR A 3 8.34 8.11 -20.34
N THR A 4 7.41 7.70 -19.48
CA THR A 4 7.21 8.26 -18.14
C THR A 4 7.18 7.14 -17.12
N PHE A 5 7.94 7.26 -16.02
CA PHE A 5 7.91 6.28 -14.92
C PHE A 5 8.45 6.87 -13.61
N ALA A 6 8.08 6.24 -12.50
CA ALA A 6 8.79 6.37 -11.23
C ALA A 6 9.31 5.02 -10.76
N ALA A 7 10.54 4.98 -10.25
CA ALA A 7 11.19 3.76 -9.80
C ALA A 7 11.95 3.97 -8.49
N LEU A 8 11.87 2.97 -7.59
CA LEU A 8 12.76 2.84 -6.45
C LEU A 8 13.88 1.86 -6.76
N ILE A 9 15.13 2.24 -6.58
CA ILE A 9 16.31 1.38 -6.77
C ILE A 9 16.84 1.00 -5.39
N PHE A 10 16.97 -0.30 -5.15
CA PHE A 10 17.28 -0.83 -3.82
C PHE A 10 18.08 -2.13 -3.92
N ARG A 11 18.65 -2.55 -2.79
CA ARG A 11 19.24 -3.88 -2.65
C ARG A 11 18.21 -4.83 -2.03
N PRO A 12 17.83 -5.94 -2.70
CA PRO A 12 16.88 -6.90 -2.13
C PRO A 12 17.32 -7.54 -0.79
N ALA A 13 18.63 -7.52 -0.49
CA ALA A 13 19.16 -7.99 0.78
C ALA A 13 18.91 -7.01 1.95
N GLU A 14 18.65 -5.74 1.65
CA GLU A 14 18.41 -4.66 2.62
C GLU A 14 16.92 -4.28 2.64
N ILE A 15 16.22 -4.34 1.51
CA ILE A 15 14.81 -4.00 1.39
C ILE A 15 14.06 -5.22 0.84
N PRO A 16 13.42 -6.02 1.71
CA PRO A 16 12.62 -7.17 1.29
C PRO A 16 11.34 -6.72 0.59
N ASP A 17 10.74 -7.61 -0.22
CA ASP A 17 9.46 -7.35 -0.93
C ASP A 17 8.35 -6.90 0.03
N ARG A 18 8.39 -7.37 1.29
CA ARG A 18 7.49 -6.93 2.36
C ARG A 18 7.63 -5.44 2.68
N ALA A 19 8.85 -4.92 2.76
CA ALA A 19 9.09 -3.49 3.02
C ALA A 19 8.58 -2.63 1.86
N LEU A 20 8.81 -3.07 0.61
CA LEU A 20 8.25 -2.41 -0.58
C LEU A 20 6.72 -2.39 -0.54
N SER A 21 6.11 -3.55 -0.31
CA SER A 21 4.65 -3.71 -0.27
C SER A 21 4.02 -2.79 0.78
N GLN A 22 4.58 -2.78 2.00
CA GLN A 22 4.06 -1.99 3.12
C GLN A 22 4.34 -0.50 2.95
N GLY A 23 5.54 -0.13 2.53
CA GLY A 23 5.91 1.28 2.32
C GLY A 23 5.05 1.94 1.26
N PHE A 24 4.86 1.30 0.09
CA PHE A 24 3.93 1.81 -0.92
C PHE A 24 2.48 1.81 -0.42
N ALA A 25 2.06 0.83 0.38
CA ALA A 25 0.72 0.82 0.95
C ALA A 25 0.46 2.01 1.89
N VAL A 26 1.49 2.47 2.61
CA VAL A 26 1.47 3.66 3.47
C VAL A 26 1.51 4.93 2.64
N ALA A 27 2.43 5.03 1.67
CA ALA A 27 2.57 6.23 0.83
C ALA A 27 1.31 6.52 0.00
N LEU A 28 0.61 5.49 -0.45
CA LEU A 28 -0.69 5.64 -1.12
C LEU A 28 -1.84 5.98 -0.16
N GLY A 29 -1.54 6.13 1.13
CA GLY A 29 -2.51 6.42 2.16
C GLY A 29 -3.02 7.86 2.07
N GLY A 30 -4.03 8.08 1.24
CA GLY A 30 -4.55 9.43 0.92
C GLY A 30 -4.77 9.63 -0.57
N TRP A 31 -4.22 8.73 -1.38
CA TRP A 31 -4.30 8.74 -2.83
C TRP A 31 -5.48 7.89 -3.32
N ASP A 32 -6.23 8.42 -4.30
CA ASP A 32 -7.34 7.71 -4.95
C ASP A 32 -6.82 6.78 -6.05
N VAL A 33 -6.17 5.67 -5.64
CA VAL A 33 -5.58 4.70 -6.58
C VAL A 33 -6.25 3.34 -6.43
N ALA A 34 -7.04 2.98 -7.44
CA ALA A 34 -7.84 1.75 -7.40
C ALA A 34 -7.00 0.46 -7.58
N ALA A 35 -5.95 0.50 -8.39
CA ALA A 35 -5.21 -0.70 -8.80
C ALA A 35 -3.69 -0.49 -8.90
N PRO A 36 -3.02 -0.05 -7.81
CA PRO A 36 -1.59 0.21 -7.82
C PRO A 36 -0.79 -1.05 -8.13
N ARG A 37 0.30 -0.91 -8.88
CA ARG A 37 1.18 -2.02 -9.26
C ARG A 37 2.63 -1.70 -8.98
N LEU A 38 3.34 -2.72 -8.48
CA LEU A 38 4.79 -2.71 -8.38
C LEU A 38 5.39 -3.82 -9.24
N PHE A 39 6.24 -3.42 -10.17
CA PHE A 39 7.02 -4.32 -11.00
C PHE A 39 8.47 -4.28 -10.56
N VAL A 40 9.07 -5.43 -10.30
CA VAL A 40 10.47 -5.49 -9.86
C VAL A 40 11.34 -6.14 -10.92
N ALA A 41 12.43 -5.47 -11.29
CA ALA A 41 13.44 -6.01 -12.20
C ALA A 41 14.85 -5.84 -11.62
N PRO A 42 15.77 -6.79 -11.84
CA PRO A 42 17.19 -6.56 -11.55
C PRO A 42 17.72 -5.41 -12.43
N LEU A 43 18.71 -4.64 -11.96
CA LEU A 43 19.37 -3.62 -12.79
C LEU A 43 20.58 -4.21 -13.53
N PRO A 44 20.54 -4.35 -14.86
CA PRO A 44 21.73 -4.75 -15.62
C PRO A 44 22.87 -3.75 -15.42
N GLY A 45 24.07 -4.24 -15.12
CA GLY A 45 25.25 -3.39 -14.92
C GLY A 45 25.41 -2.84 -13.50
N VAL A 46 24.43 -3.03 -12.61
CA VAL A 46 24.53 -2.67 -11.18
C VAL A 46 24.28 -3.92 -10.31
N PRO A 47 25.29 -4.79 -10.13
CA PRO A 47 25.12 -6.06 -9.41
C PRO A 47 24.58 -5.86 -7.99
N GLY A 48 23.59 -6.67 -7.62
CA GLY A 48 22.98 -6.64 -6.28
C GLY A 48 21.82 -5.64 -6.12
N TYR A 49 21.54 -4.81 -7.14
CA TYR A 49 20.43 -3.87 -7.13
C TYR A 49 19.25 -4.34 -7.98
N ALA A 50 18.06 -3.94 -7.56
CA ALA A 50 16.80 -4.09 -8.27
C ALA A 50 16.05 -2.75 -8.29
N ALA A 51 15.14 -2.60 -9.25
CA ALA A 51 14.25 -1.46 -9.40
C ALA A 51 12.82 -1.94 -9.20
N ALA A 52 12.05 -1.22 -8.39
CA ALA A 52 10.61 -1.36 -8.24
C ALA A 52 9.94 -0.19 -8.97
N TYR A 53 9.29 -0.46 -10.09
CA TYR A 53 8.52 0.51 -10.86
C TYR A 53 7.12 0.59 -10.30
N TYR A 54 6.66 1.80 -10.03
CA TYR A 54 5.30 2.07 -9.62
C TYR A 54 4.45 2.48 -10.82
N SER A 55 3.19 2.04 -10.82
CA SER A 55 2.16 2.50 -11.72
C SER A 55 0.84 2.57 -10.96
N SER A 56 0.09 3.65 -11.15
CA SER A 56 -1.26 3.82 -10.58
C SER A 56 -2.24 2.76 -11.08
N GLY A 57 -2.00 2.25 -12.29
CA GLY A 57 -2.91 1.36 -13.02
C GLY A 57 -4.06 2.10 -13.71
N GLU A 58 -4.10 3.43 -13.66
CA GLU A 58 -5.06 4.25 -14.40
C GLU A 58 -4.72 4.26 -15.90
N PRO A 59 -5.73 4.31 -16.79
CA PRO A 59 -5.48 4.43 -18.22
C PRO A 59 -4.82 5.79 -18.51
N ALA A 60 -3.64 5.76 -19.12
CA ALA A 60 -2.84 6.93 -19.43
C ALA A 60 -3.63 8.04 -20.17
N GLY A 61 -4.05 9.06 -19.43
CA GLY A 61 -4.17 10.42 -19.92
C GLY A 61 -2.80 11.08 -19.71
N GLY A 62 -2.10 11.43 -20.78
CA GLY A 62 -0.67 11.79 -20.78
C GLY A 62 -0.26 13.11 -20.10
N GLY A 63 -0.85 13.43 -18.95
CA GLY A 63 -0.41 14.52 -18.06
C GLY A 63 -0.63 14.09 -16.62
N ASP A 64 -1.81 13.56 -16.35
CA ASP A 64 -2.25 13.11 -15.02
C ASP A 64 -1.31 12.07 -14.37
N GLU A 65 -0.72 11.15 -15.14
CA GLU A 65 0.19 10.15 -14.55
C GLU A 65 1.52 10.77 -14.11
N LEU A 66 2.08 11.73 -14.87
CA LEU A 66 3.34 12.36 -14.44
C LEU A 66 3.10 13.22 -13.21
N ASP A 67 2.04 14.02 -13.21
CA ASP A 67 1.68 14.87 -12.08
C ASP A 67 1.43 13.99 -10.84
N HIS A 68 0.68 12.89 -10.98
CA HIS A 68 0.49 11.90 -9.92
C HIS A 68 1.81 11.35 -9.40
N LEU A 69 2.74 10.94 -10.29
CA LEU A 69 4.02 10.38 -9.89
C LEU A 69 4.91 11.40 -9.19
N ALA A 70 4.97 12.63 -9.70
CA ALA A 70 5.76 13.72 -9.12
C ALA A 70 5.22 14.08 -7.73
N GLU A 71 3.91 14.32 -7.62
CA GLU A 71 3.29 14.65 -6.33
C GLU A 71 3.43 13.51 -5.31
N LEU A 72 3.19 12.25 -5.70
CA LEU A 72 3.33 11.09 -4.79
C LEU A 72 4.77 10.93 -4.28
N PHE A 73 5.77 11.16 -5.13
CA PHE A 73 7.19 11.00 -4.75
C PHE A 73 7.77 12.23 -4.03
N GLU A 74 7.15 13.40 -4.17
CA GLU A 74 7.52 14.63 -3.44
C GLU A 74 6.74 14.82 -2.13
N ASP A 75 5.68 14.05 -1.89
CA ASP A 75 4.86 14.11 -0.68
C ASP A 75 5.68 13.84 0.61
N GLU A 76 5.19 14.35 1.75
CA GLU A 76 5.83 14.19 3.06
C GLU A 76 5.99 12.70 3.44
N LEU A 77 5.01 11.88 3.05
CA LEU A 77 5.01 10.41 3.20
C LEU A 77 5.28 9.70 1.86
N SER A 78 6.26 10.18 1.10
CA SER A 78 6.62 9.59 -0.19
C SER A 78 7.03 8.10 -0.11
N PRO A 79 6.87 7.32 -1.21
CA PRO A 79 7.26 5.92 -1.27
C PRO A 79 8.67 5.59 -0.76
N PRO A 80 9.75 6.32 -1.11
CA PRO A 80 11.08 5.99 -0.59
C PRO A 80 11.17 6.10 0.94
N VAL A 81 10.56 7.13 1.54
CA VAL A 81 10.54 7.33 3.00
C VAL A 81 9.75 6.21 3.67
N ALA A 82 8.53 5.95 3.22
CA ALA A 82 7.68 4.91 3.79
C ALA A 82 8.29 3.50 3.66
N VAL A 83 9.02 3.22 2.57
CA VAL A 83 9.73 1.95 2.39
C VAL A 83 10.94 1.84 3.32
N LEU A 84 11.69 2.93 3.57
CA LEU A 84 12.78 2.92 4.55
C LEU A 84 12.27 2.65 5.96
N ASP A 85 11.19 3.30 6.39
CA ASP A 85 10.57 3.07 7.69
C ASP A 85 10.10 1.61 7.84
N ALA A 86 9.50 1.05 6.78
CA ALA A 86 9.11 -0.35 6.76
C ALA A 86 10.32 -1.30 6.82
N ALA A 87 11.41 -0.98 6.14
CA ALA A 87 12.65 -1.76 6.18
C ALA A 87 13.31 -1.70 7.58
N GLU A 88 13.35 -0.54 8.21
CA GLU A 88 13.83 -0.37 9.59
C GLU A 88 13.03 -1.25 10.56
N GLY A 89 11.69 -1.22 10.47
CA GLY A 89 10.81 -2.07 11.28
C GLY A 89 11.03 -3.57 11.10
N LEU A 90 11.65 -3.99 9.99
CA LEU A 90 12.05 -5.37 9.70
C LEU A 90 13.51 -5.67 10.06
N GLY A 91 14.22 -4.74 10.69
CA GLY A 91 15.61 -4.91 11.14
C GLY A 91 16.66 -4.40 10.17
N HIS A 92 16.30 -3.60 9.17
CA HIS A 92 17.19 -3.07 8.14
C HIS A 92 17.40 -1.56 8.27
N ALA A 93 17.72 -1.06 9.47
CA ALA A 93 17.89 0.37 9.77
C ALA A 93 19.01 1.09 8.97
N GLY A 94 19.91 0.34 8.34
CA GLY A 94 20.98 0.87 7.50
C GLY A 94 20.69 0.82 6.00
N ALA A 95 19.45 0.54 5.59
CA ALA A 95 19.07 0.47 4.20
C ALA A 95 19.23 1.82 3.49
N THR A 96 19.60 1.78 2.22
CA THR A 96 19.60 2.93 1.33
C THR A 96 18.65 2.65 0.17
N ILE A 97 17.83 3.64 -0.18
CA ILE A 97 16.96 3.58 -1.35
C ILE A 97 17.22 4.79 -2.23
N PHE A 98 17.24 4.57 -3.53
CA PHE A 98 17.25 5.66 -4.51
C PHE A 98 15.89 5.74 -5.17
N ALA A 99 15.47 6.93 -5.57
CA ALA A 99 14.25 7.12 -6.34
C ALA A 99 14.56 7.88 -7.63
N LEU A 100 13.81 7.62 -8.70
CA LEU A 100 13.85 8.39 -9.93
C LEU A 100 12.42 8.58 -10.43
N VAL A 101 12.00 9.83 -10.64
CA VAL A 101 10.85 10.19 -11.47
C VAL A 101 11.40 10.72 -12.79
N PHE A 102 10.91 10.19 -13.90
CA PHE A 102 11.43 10.50 -15.23
C PHE A 102 10.30 10.64 -16.24
N SER A 103 10.38 11.67 -17.08
CA SER A 103 9.55 11.87 -18.26
C SER A 103 10.38 12.37 -19.44
N GLU A 104 10.14 11.78 -20.62
CA GLU A 104 10.62 12.33 -21.89
C GLU A 104 9.61 13.31 -22.51
N GLU A 105 8.36 13.32 -22.05
CA GLU A 105 7.28 14.15 -22.62
C GLU A 105 7.43 15.61 -22.24
N VAL A 106 7.73 15.85 -20.97
CA VAL A 106 8.17 17.12 -20.43
C VAL A 106 9.55 16.89 -19.88
N VAL A 107 10.46 17.85 -20.03
CA VAL A 107 11.82 17.70 -19.47
C VAL A 107 11.67 17.58 -17.96
N HIS A 108 11.74 16.36 -17.43
CA HIS A 108 11.62 16.07 -16.01
C HIS A 108 12.49 14.85 -15.69
N ASP A 109 13.52 15.05 -14.88
CA ASP A 109 14.44 14.01 -14.45
C ASP A 109 14.87 14.32 -13.02
N ASP A 110 14.28 13.60 -12.07
CA ASP A 110 14.36 13.87 -10.65
C ASP A 110 14.83 12.65 -9.85
N GLY A 111 16.10 12.67 -9.45
CA GLY A 111 16.83 11.57 -8.87
C GLY A 111 17.22 11.83 -7.42
N TRP A 112 16.89 10.88 -6.54
CA TRP A 112 17.04 11.01 -5.10
C TRP A 112 17.82 9.85 -4.50
N ARG A 113 18.52 10.11 -3.41
CA ARG A 113 19.09 9.12 -2.48
C ARG A 113 18.51 9.37 -1.10
N PHE A 114 17.93 8.34 -0.49
CA PHE A 114 17.40 8.38 0.87
C PHE A 114 18.12 7.36 1.75
N GLU A 115 18.40 7.78 2.98
CA GLU A 115 19.00 6.96 4.04
C GLU A 115 18.52 7.49 5.41
N ALA A 116 18.79 6.76 6.49
CA ALA A 116 18.37 7.16 7.84
C ALA A 116 18.86 8.56 8.27
N SER A 117 19.95 9.08 7.68
CA SER A 117 20.50 10.41 7.97
C SER A 117 19.90 11.55 7.15
N GLY A 118 19.03 11.27 6.17
CA GLY A 118 18.39 12.29 5.33
C GLY A 118 18.38 11.92 3.85
N PHE A 119 18.27 12.92 3.00
CA PHE A 119 18.20 12.74 1.55
C PHE A 119 19.15 13.65 0.77
N VAL A 120 19.43 13.28 -0.47
CA VAL A 120 20.07 14.13 -1.48
C VAL A 120 19.27 13.98 -2.77
N ARG A 121 18.79 15.10 -3.31
CA ARG A 121 17.99 15.16 -4.52
C ARG A 121 18.70 16.00 -5.58
N HIS A 122 18.70 15.52 -6.81
CA HIS A 122 19.18 16.22 -7.99
C HIS A 122 18.08 16.19 -9.04
N PHE A 123 17.68 17.35 -9.55
CA PHE A 123 16.61 17.41 -10.54
C PHE A 123 16.90 18.40 -11.66
N VAL A 124 16.26 18.14 -12.80
CA VAL A 124 16.01 19.12 -13.85
C VAL A 124 14.55 19.04 -14.27
N ARG A 125 13.91 20.20 -14.40
CA ARG A 125 12.50 20.30 -14.82
C ARG A 125 12.21 21.56 -15.63
N GLU A 126 11.06 21.59 -16.29
CA GLU A 126 10.48 22.82 -16.85
C GLU A 126 9.71 23.57 -15.75
N GLY A 127 10.22 24.74 -15.35
CA GLY A 127 9.60 25.65 -14.37
C GLY A 127 8.87 26.82 -15.03
N GLU A 128 8.36 27.76 -14.23
CA GLU A 128 7.56 28.91 -14.71
C GLU A 128 8.34 29.81 -15.69
N ASP A 129 9.65 30.00 -15.44
CA ASP A 129 10.53 30.88 -16.21
C ASP A 129 11.41 30.13 -17.22
N GLY A 130 11.21 28.82 -17.41
CA GLY A 130 11.99 27.97 -18.30
C GLY A 130 12.66 26.79 -17.59
N LEU A 131 13.75 26.27 -18.17
CA LEU A 131 14.44 25.10 -17.64
C LEU A 131 15.21 25.45 -16.37
N GLU A 132 14.99 24.68 -15.32
CA GLU A 132 15.68 24.83 -14.05
C GLU A 132 16.25 23.50 -13.58
N ALA A 133 17.39 23.57 -12.90
CA ALA A 133 17.94 22.46 -12.15
C ALA A 133 18.20 22.82 -10.71
N GLY A 134 18.11 21.82 -9.85
CA GLY A 134 18.39 22.01 -8.44
C GLY A 134 19.07 20.85 -7.77
N VAL A 135 19.66 21.17 -6.62
CA VAL A 135 20.19 20.21 -5.66
C VAL A 135 19.58 20.51 -4.31
N GLU A 136 18.95 19.51 -3.72
CA GLU A 136 18.23 19.67 -2.46
C GLU A 136 18.72 18.63 -1.44
N THR A 137 18.86 19.09 -0.21
CA THR A 137 19.24 18.35 0.99
C THR A 137 18.42 18.90 2.16
N PRO A 138 18.35 18.21 3.32
CA PRO A 138 17.57 18.69 4.47
C PRO A 138 17.89 20.14 4.90
N ASP A 139 19.13 20.59 4.71
CA ASP A 139 19.59 21.91 5.18
C ASP A 139 19.74 22.95 4.06
N ARG A 140 19.61 22.55 2.79
CA ARG A 140 19.95 23.41 1.65
C ARG A 140 19.19 23.02 0.39
N SER A 141 18.66 24.04 -0.29
CA SER A 141 18.15 23.95 -1.66
C SER A 141 18.86 24.98 -2.53
N ASP A 142 19.51 24.51 -3.59
CA ASP A 142 20.11 25.35 -4.63
C ASP A 142 19.33 25.19 -5.93
N LEU A 143 18.96 26.30 -6.57
CA LEU A 143 18.29 26.34 -7.87
C LEU A 143 19.12 27.15 -8.85
N VAL A 144 19.20 26.66 -10.09
CA VAL A 144 19.96 27.28 -11.19
C VAL A 144 19.13 27.23 -12.47
N ALA A 145 18.90 28.38 -13.08
CA ALA A 145 18.31 28.47 -14.41
C ALA A 145 19.28 27.92 -15.47
N ILE A 146 18.77 27.17 -16.44
CA ILE A 146 19.55 26.58 -17.52
C ILE A 146 19.25 27.33 -18.81
N ASP A 147 20.24 28.05 -19.31
CA ASP A 147 20.21 28.66 -20.64
C ASP A 147 20.68 27.64 -21.69
N ALA A 148 19.81 27.32 -22.64
CA ALA A 148 20.19 26.62 -23.86
C ALA A 148 20.73 27.65 -24.86
N ASP A 149 22.04 27.62 -25.12
CA ASP A 149 22.69 28.53 -26.06
C ASP A 149 22.22 28.24 -27.50
N LEU A 150 21.25 29.03 -27.97
CA LEU A 150 20.53 28.80 -29.22
C LEU A 150 20.51 30.03 -30.13
N PRO A 151 20.93 29.91 -31.41
CA PRO A 151 20.72 30.95 -32.40
C PRO A 151 19.22 31.13 -32.70
N GLU A 152 18.76 32.37 -32.94
CA GLU A 152 17.37 32.68 -33.31
C GLU A 152 16.88 31.97 -34.60
N THR A 153 17.80 31.43 -35.40
CA THR A 153 17.51 30.70 -36.64
C THR A 153 17.66 29.18 -36.50
N ALA A 154 17.79 28.67 -35.27
CA ALA A 154 17.94 27.25 -35.02
C ALA A 154 16.73 26.48 -35.55
N THR A 155 16.99 25.31 -36.12
CA THR A 155 15.92 24.36 -36.43
C THR A 155 15.42 23.70 -35.15
N ALA A 156 14.19 23.20 -35.16
CA ALA A 156 13.63 22.48 -34.00
C ALA A 156 14.48 21.28 -33.54
N GLN A 157 15.29 20.68 -34.43
CA GLN A 157 16.21 19.61 -34.04
C GLN A 157 17.46 20.16 -33.33
N GLU A 158 18.01 21.28 -33.81
CA GLU A 158 19.15 21.95 -33.16
C GLU A 158 18.76 22.49 -31.79
N GLU A 159 17.53 23.00 -31.64
CA GLU A 159 16.93 23.38 -30.35
C GLU A 159 16.90 22.24 -29.35
N ARG A 160 16.40 21.07 -29.78
CA ARG A 160 16.37 19.86 -28.94
C ARG A 160 17.77 19.40 -28.55
N ASP A 161 18.69 19.31 -29.52
CA ASP A 161 20.05 18.83 -29.27
C ASP A 161 20.85 19.79 -28.36
N ALA A 162 20.64 21.10 -28.48
CA ALA A 162 21.26 22.10 -27.61
C ALA A 162 20.68 22.02 -26.20
N THR A 163 19.36 21.91 -26.08
CA THR A 163 18.65 21.76 -24.81
C THR A 163 19.13 20.50 -24.07
N ASP A 164 19.13 19.34 -24.74
CA ASP A 164 19.60 18.08 -24.16
C ASP A 164 21.05 18.17 -23.67
N ARG A 165 21.91 18.86 -24.43
CA ARG A 165 23.31 19.07 -24.05
C ARG A 165 23.42 19.97 -22.81
N ALA A 166 22.61 21.02 -22.73
CA ALA A 166 22.61 21.96 -21.61
C ALA A 166 22.12 21.28 -20.32
N ILE A 167 21.05 20.49 -20.38
CA ILE A 167 20.44 19.86 -19.19
C ILE A 167 21.16 18.61 -18.69
N ARG A 168 21.87 17.88 -19.57
CA ARG A 168 22.48 16.58 -19.25
C ARG A 168 23.33 16.56 -17.96
N PRO A 169 24.21 17.54 -17.68
CA PRO A 169 25.02 17.57 -16.46
C PRO A 169 24.20 17.71 -15.16
N HIS A 170 22.95 18.17 -15.27
CA HIS A 170 22.09 18.49 -14.14
C HIS A 170 21.05 17.42 -13.83
N ARG A 171 20.86 16.45 -14.75
CA ARG A 171 19.87 15.37 -14.60
C ARG A 171 20.11 14.50 -13.37
N GLY A 172 19.04 14.21 -12.63
CA GLY A 172 19.03 13.26 -11.52
C GLY A 172 19.52 11.87 -11.90
N SER A 173 19.18 11.39 -13.10
CA SER A 173 19.66 10.13 -13.65
C SER A 173 21.18 10.10 -13.85
N THR A 174 21.80 11.24 -14.13
CA THR A 174 23.27 11.36 -14.21
C THR A 174 23.88 11.27 -12.80
N PHE A 175 23.28 11.93 -11.82
CA PHE A 175 23.66 11.81 -10.40
C PHE A 175 23.56 10.35 -9.92
N LEU A 176 22.42 9.69 -10.13
CA LEU A 176 22.22 8.29 -9.77
C LEU A 176 23.20 7.35 -10.48
N SER A 177 23.55 7.64 -11.73
CA SER A 177 24.56 6.86 -12.45
C SER A 177 25.94 6.98 -11.81
N ALA A 178 26.28 8.15 -11.25
CA ALA A 178 27.52 8.35 -10.50
C ALA A 178 27.49 7.61 -9.15
N GLU A 179 26.39 7.72 -8.40
CA GLU A 179 26.18 7.02 -7.12
C GLU A 179 26.26 5.50 -7.25
N LEU A 180 25.64 4.95 -8.29
CA LEU A 180 25.58 3.51 -8.54
C LEU A 180 26.76 2.99 -9.36
N GLY A 181 27.62 3.88 -9.88
CA GLY A 181 28.80 3.53 -10.67
C GLY A 181 28.51 2.90 -12.03
N ALA A 182 27.29 3.05 -12.57
CA ALA A 182 26.92 2.55 -13.89
C ALA A 182 25.78 3.38 -14.52
N PRO A 183 25.60 3.34 -15.86
CA PRO A 183 24.51 4.05 -16.52
C PRO A 183 23.12 3.52 -16.11
N VAL A 184 22.42 4.25 -15.25
CA VAL A 184 21.19 3.77 -14.61
C VAL A 184 19.98 3.83 -15.55
N LEU A 185 19.86 4.89 -16.36
CA LEU A 185 18.67 5.13 -17.17
C LEU A 185 18.45 4.02 -18.21
N GLY A 186 19.53 3.58 -18.88
CA GLY A 186 19.45 2.47 -19.84
C GLY A 186 19.06 1.14 -19.17
N ALA A 187 19.52 0.89 -17.94
CA ALA A 187 19.15 -0.27 -17.15
C ALA A 187 17.67 -0.23 -16.74
N LEU A 188 17.18 0.94 -16.32
CA LEU A 188 15.79 1.15 -15.92
C LEU A 188 14.82 0.97 -17.10
N MET A 189 15.17 1.57 -18.24
CA MET A 189 14.42 1.39 -19.49
C MET A 189 14.31 -0.08 -19.90
N GLY A 190 15.40 -0.85 -19.78
CA GLY A 190 15.36 -2.30 -20.02
C GLY A 190 14.46 -3.05 -19.01
N GLY A 191 14.46 -2.60 -17.75
CA GLY A 191 13.64 -3.18 -16.68
C GLY A 191 12.14 -3.00 -16.87
N LEU A 192 11.68 -1.88 -17.45
CA LEU A 192 10.27 -1.65 -17.78
C LEU A 192 9.67 -2.73 -18.69
N PHE A 193 10.50 -3.36 -19.53
CA PHE A 193 10.08 -4.40 -20.48
C PHE A 193 10.53 -5.80 -20.07
N ALA A 194 11.12 -5.95 -18.88
CA ALA A 194 11.56 -7.25 -18.37
C ALA A 194 10.35 -8.14 -17.99
N PRO A 195 10.53 -9.48 -17.93
CA PRO A 195 9.48 -10.38 -17.47
C PRO A 195 8.97 -9.96 -16.08
N GLU A 196 7.65 -9.88 -15.94
CA GLU A 196 7.03 -9.31 -14.75
C GLU A 196 7.29 -10.17 -13.49
N ARG A 197 8.11 -9.65 -12.57
CA ARG A 197 8.05 -10.02 -11.15
C ARG A 197 7.21 -8.98 -10.44
N ARG A 198 5.98 -9.33 -10.06
CA ARG A 198 5.05 -8.40 -9.42
C ARG A 198 5.14 -8.47 -7.90
N VAL A 199 5.09 -7.31 -7.26
CA VAL A 199 4.85 -7.19 -5.82
C VAL A 199 3.46 -6.60 -5.63
N ALA A 200 2.59 -7.32 -4.93
CA ALA A 200 1.28 -6.80 -4.59
C ALA A 200 1.40 -5.83 -3.40
N VAL A 201 0.63 -4.74 -3.43
CA VAL A 201 0.68 -3.69 -2.41
C VAL A 201 -0.29 -4.02 -1.27
N HIS A 202 0.27 -4.42 -0.12
CA HIS A 202 -0.48 -4.80 1.06
C HIS A 202 0.02 -4.00 2.27
N LEU A 203 -0.91 -3.36 2.97
CA LEU A 203 -0.57 -2.73 4.25
C LEU A 203 -0.26 -3.79 5.31
N VAL A 204 -1.04 -4.88 5.29
CA VAL A 204 -0.85 -6.07 6.11
C VAL A 204 -0.81 -7.27 5.18
N GLU A 205 0.29 -8.02 5.20
CA GLU A 205 0.42 -9.22 4.35
C GLU A 205 -0.68 -10.25 4.69
N PRO A 206 -1.29 -10.91 3.69
CA PRO A 206 -2.36 -11.90 3.88
C PRO A 206 -1.83 -13.28 4.34
N GLY A 207 -0.79 -13.29 5.17
CA GLY A 207 -0.14 -14.50 5.67
C GLY A 207 -0.54 -14.84 7.11
N PRO A 208 -0.63 -16.13 7.50
CA PRO A 208 -0.95 -16.54 8.87
C PRO A 208 -0.09 -15.87 9.95
N ALA A 209 1.22 -15.71 9.72
CA ALA A 209 2.12 -15.08 10.67
C ALA A 209 1.88 -13.57 10.81
N SER A 210 1.62 -12.88 9.70
CA SER A 210 1.28 -11.45 9.67
C SER A 210 -0.04 -11.19 10.40
N ILE A 211 -1.06 -12.03 10.14
CA ILE A 211 -2.36 -11.94 10.82
C ILE A 211 -2.22 -12.21 12.32
N ALA A 212 -1.43 -13.22 12.73
CA ALA A 212 -1.19 -13.46 14.16
C ALA A 212 -0.54 -12.24 14.84
N ALA A 213 0.48 -11.63 14.22
CA ALA A 213 1.15 -10.45 14.77
C ALA A 213 0.22 -9.23 14.88
N GLU A 214 -0.66 -9.00 13.90
CA GLU A 214 -1.66 -7.93 14.00
C GLU A 214 -2.75 -8.23 15.03
N VAL A 215 -3.06 -9.50 15.28
CA VAL A 215 -3.97 -9.89 16.39
C VAL A 215 -3.32 -9.69 17.75
N GLU A 216 -2.04 -10.03 17.91
CA GLU A 216 -1.28 -9.73 19.13
C GLU A 216 -1.20 -8.21 19.38
N ARG A 217 -1.08 -7.40 18.32
CA ARG A 217 -1.21 -5.93 18.42
C ARG A 217 -2.59 -5.51 18.90
N LEU A 218 -3.65 -6.06 18.31
CA LEU A 218 -5.03 -5.82 18.73
C LEU A 218 -5.25 -6.20 20.20
N ASN A 219 -4.82 -7.38 20.62
CA ASN A 219 -4.94 -7.83 22.00
C ASN A 219 -4.21 -6.87 22.96
N ARG A 220 -2.99 -6.41 22.62
CA ARG A 220 -2.26 -5.44 23.45
C ARG A 220 -3.02 -4.13 23.62
N VAL A 221 -3.62 -3.60 22.55
CA VAL A 221 -4.42 -2.35 22.58
C VAL A 221 -5.65 -2.53 23.45
N LEU A 222 -6.27 -3.71 23.40
CA LEU A 222 -7.40 -4.10 24.25
C LEU A 222 -6.97 -4.57 25.65
N ARG A 223 -5.67 -4.58 25.98
CA ARG A 223 -5.11 -5.08 27.26
C ARG A 223 -5.50 -6.53 27.58
N ARG A 224 -5.47 -7.38 26.56
CA ARG A 224 -5.86 -8.80 26.57
C ARG A 224 -4.66 -9.74 26.52
N GLU A 225 -4.93 -11.03 26.72
CA GLU A 225 -3.92 -12.10 26.70
C GLU A 225 -4.02 -12.92 25.42
N ASP A 226 -2.90 -13.09 24.71
CA ASP A 226 -2.86 -13.79 23.43
C ASP A 226 -3.33 -15.25 23.55
N GLY A 227 -4.30 -15.61 22.70
CA GLY A 227 -4.84 -16.97 22.58
C GLY A 227 -5.62 -17.46 23.80
N ARG A 228 -5.92 -16.61 24.78
CA ARG A 228 -6.67 -17.03 25.97
C ARG A 228 -8.07 -17.49 25.56
N GLY A 229 -8.46 -18.70 25.96
CA GLY A 229 -9.73 -19.31 25.54
C GLY A 229 -9.76 -19.82 24.09
N ALA A 230 -8.67 -19.69 23.32
CA ALA A 230 -8.55 -20.31 22.01
C ALA A 230 -8.49 -21.84 22.15
N LYS A 231 -9.10 -22.55 21.20
CA LYS A 231 -9.07 -24.01 21.17
C LYS A 231 -7.84 -24.50 20.39
N ALA A 232 -7.34 -25.68 20.78
CA ALA A 232 -6.20 -26.31 20.11
C ALA A 232 -6.53 -26.79 18.69
N ALA A 233 -7.78 -27.19 18.45
CA ALA A 233 -8.25 -27.55 17.12
C ALA A 233 -8.55 -26.29 16.30
N PRO A 234 -8.34 -26.30 14.97
CA PRO A 234 -8.76 -25.20 14.11
C PRO A 234 -10.29 -25.02 14.18
N PRO A 235 -10.81 -23.82 13.85
CA PRO A 235 -12.24 -23.61 13.74
C PRO A 235 -12.92 -24.66 12.85
N PRO A 236 -14.16 -25.08 13.15
CA PRO A 236 -14.84 -26.08 12.35
C PRO A 236 -15.14 -25.55 10.95
N PRO A 237 -15.24 -26.42 9.93
CA PRO A 237 -15.81 -26.03 8.65
C PRO A 237 -17.27 -25.59 8.83
N VAL A 238 -17.73 -24.67 8.00
CA VAL A 238 -19.13 -24.20 8.01
C VAL A 238 -19.74 -24.49 6.64
N ARG A 239 -20.82 -25.29 6.59
CA ARG A 239 -21.46 -25.70 5.33
C ARG A 239 -20.48 -26.30 4.30
N GLY A 240 -19.47 -27.03 4.78
CA GLY A 240 -18.44 -27.64 3.93
C GLY A 240 -17.31 -26.70 3.50
N VAL A 241 -17.34 -25.42 3.88
CA VAL A 241 -16.25 -24.46 3.66
C VAL A 241 -15.28 -24.53 4.84
N ALA A 242 -14.02 -24.88 4.58
CA ALA A 242 -12.97 -24.90 5.60
C ALA A 242 -12.55 -23.47 5.99
N PRO A 243 -12.10 -23.23 7.23
CA PRO A 243 -11.56 -21.93 7.60
C PRO A 243 -10.28 -21.64 6.80
N PRO A 244 -10.13 -20.43 6.23
CA PRO A 244 -8.86 -19.99 5.65
C PRO A 244 -7.73 -20.02 6.68
N ALA A 245 -6.50 -20.27 6.24
CA ALA A 245 -5.33 -20.37 7.13
C ALA A 245 -5.08 -19.09 7.94
N THR A 246 -5.39 -17.93 7.36
CA THR A 246 -5.35 -16.62 8.02
C THR A 246 -6.36 -16.52 9.15
N TYR A 247 -7.60 -16.95 8.94
CA TYR A 247 -8.61 -16.98 10.00
C TYR A 247 -8.25 -18.00 11.10
N ALA A 248 -7.70 -19.15 10.74
CA ALA A 248 -7.21 -20.11 11.73
C ALA A 248 -6.07 -19.54 12.60
N ALA A 249 -5.20 -18.69 12.02
CA ALA A 249 -4.18 -17.97 12.78
C ALA A 249 -4.80 -16.91 13.70
N PHE A 250 -5.76 -16.13 13.19
CA PHE A 250 -6.54 -15.19 13.99
C PHE A 250 -7.18 -15.89 15.19
N ALA A 251 -7.91 -16.99 14.97
CA ALA A 251 -8.63 -17.70 16.03
C ALA A 251 -7.71 -18.28 17.10
N ARG A 252 -6.45 -18.61 16.76
CA ARG A 252 -5.45 -19.07 17.74
C ARG A 252 -4.84 -17.94 18.55
N ALA A 253 -4.67 -16.76 17.96
CA ALA A 253 -4.03 -15.62 18.62
C ALA A 253 -5.03 -14.73 19.38
N TYR A 254 -6.29 -14.69 18.96
CA TYR A 254 -7.29 -13.81 19.57
C TYR A 254 -7.70 -14.28 20.99
N ASP A 255 -7.96 -13.32 21.87
CA ASP A 255 -8.47 -13.59 23.22
C ASP A 255 -9.99 -13.83 23.19
N TRP A 256 -10.41 -15.05 23.51
CA TRP A 256 -11.80 -15.51 23.54
C TRP A 256 -12.36 -15.67 24.95
N ALA A 257 -11.66 -15.25 26.00
CA ALA A 257 -11.97 -15.68 27.36
C ALA A 257 -13.38 -15.30 27.88
N ASP A 258 -13.86 -14.10 27.59
CA ASP A 258 -15.14 -13.61 28.10
C ASP A 258 -16.18 -13.43 26.99
N PRO A 259 -17.23 -14.28 26.91
CA PRO A 259 -18.31 -14.17 25.93
C PRO A 259 -19.29 -13.02 26.17
N ALA A 260 -19.25 -12.39 27.33
CA ALA A 260 -20.08 -11.25 27.68
C ALA A 260 -19.30 -9.92 27.66
N ASP A 261 -18.02 -9.95 27.28
CA ASP A 261 -17.15 -8.78 27.30
C ASP A 261 -17.69 -7.69 26.35
N PRO A 262 -18.12 -6.53 26.88
CA PRO A 262 -18.56 -5.41 26.05
C PRO A 262 -17.44 -4.81 25.20
N GLU A 263 -16.15 -5.07 25.50
CA GLU A 263 -15.00 -4.68 24.68
C GLU A 263 -14.79 -5.61 23.48
N ASP A 264 -15.46 -6.78 23.42
CA ASP A 264 -15.53 -7.64 22.23
C ASP A 264 -16.55 -7.11 21.20
N LEU A 265 -17.18 -5.96 21.49
CA LEU A 265 -18.06 -5.21 20.59
C LEU A 265 -17.31 -4.00 20.03
N TYR A 266 -16.89 -4.10 18.79
CA TYR A 266 -16.27 -2.99 18.08
C TYR A 266 -17.36 -2.09 17.51
N ARG A 267 -17.60 -0.95 18.18
CA ARG A 267 -18.75 -0.06 17.89
C ARG A 267 -18.39 0.99 16.86
N GLU A 268 -19.42 1.47 16.16
CA GLU A 268 -19.34 2.63 15.26
C GLU A 268 -18.23 2.50 14.20
N LEU A 269 -17.98 1.28 13.73
CA LEU A 269 -17.08 1.05 12.61
C LEU A 269 -17.64 1.70 11.35
N ALA A 270 -16.72 2.26 10.55
CA ALA A 270 -17.00 2.82 9.25
C ALA A 270 -15.77 2.65 8.35
N ILE A 271 -15.53 1.42 7.86
CA ILE A 271 -14.44 1.12 6.93
C ILE A 271 -14.98 0.35 5.72
N GLY A 272 -15.03 1.00 4.56
CA GLY A 272 -15.73 0.48 3.39
C GLY A 272 -17.21 0.21 3.70
N ALA A 273 -17.69 -0.99 3.38
CA ALA A 273 -19.03 -1.46 3.72
C ALA A 273 -19.12 -2.14 5.11
N VAL A 274 -18.02 -2.19 5.88
CA VAL A 274 -18.01 -2.70 7.26
C VAL A 274 -18.46 -1.56 8.19
N GLU A 275 -19.77 -1.47 8.39
CA GLU A 275 -20.40 -0.41 9.17
C GLU A 275 -21.15 -0.93 10.40
N GLY A 276 -21.10 -0.17 11.50
CA GLY A 276 -21.87 -0.43 12.71
C GLY A 276 -21.08 -1.14 13.80
N THR A 277 -21.71 -2.09 14.50
CA THR A 277 -21.09 -2.85 15.60
C THR A 277 -20.69 -4.24 15.14
N LEU A 278 -19.38 -4.53 15.17
CA LEU A 278 -18.79 -5.82 14.82
C LEU A 278 -18.49 -6.65 16.07
N ARG A 279 -18.75 -7.96 15.99
CA ARG A 279 -18.31 -8.95 16.97
C ARG A 279 -17.88 -10.24 16.26
N PHE A 280 -16.71 -10.75 16.57
CA PHE A 280 -16.24 -12.02 15.99
C PHE A 280 -17.12 -13.20 16.44
N LEU A 281 -17.34 -14.15 15.52
CA LEU A 281 -18.20 -15.30 15.77
C LEU A 281 -17.47 -16.34 16.61
N ARG A 282 -18.12 -16.78 17.68
CA ARG A 282 -17.64 -17.91 18.50
C ARG A 282 -18.00 -19.23 17.84
N GLU A 283 -17.34 -20.30 18.25
CA GLU A 283 -17.52 -21.63 17.63
C GLU A 283 -18.97 -22.11 17.60
N ASP A 284 -19.72 -21.95 18.68
CA ASP A 284 -21.14 -22.33 18.73
C ASP A 284 -21.98 -21.54 17.71
N GLU A 285 -21.60 -20.29 17.44
CA GLU A 285 -22.25 -19.44 16.44
C GLU A 285 -21.84 -19.81 15.01
N LEU A 286 -20.58 -20.20 14.79
CA LEU A 286 -20.12 -20.76 13.51
C LEU A 286 -20.91 -22.02 13.17
N LEU A 287 -21.07 -22.94 14.13
CA LEU A 287 -21.88 -24.14 13.98
C LEU A 287 -23.38 -23.83 13.77
N GLY A 288 -23.85 -22.69 14.27
CA GLY A 288 -25.20 -22.20 14.00
C GLY A 288 -25.48 -21.95 12.51
N HIS A 289 -24.48 -21.47 11.76
CA HIS A 289 -24.61 -21.18 10.33
C HIS A 289 -24.71 -22.46 9.47
N GLU A 290 -24.27 -23.62 9.98
CA GLU A 290 -24.55 -24.92 9.35
C GLU A 290 -26.04 -25.24 9.23
N ARG A 291 -26.89 -24.54 9.98
CA ARG A 291 -28.35 -24.76 9.97
C ARG A 291 -29.12 -23.59 9.37
N GLU A 292 -28.45 -22.51 9.00
CA GLU A 292 -29.10 -21.32 8.44
C GLU A 292 -29.37 -21.54 6.94
N PRO A 293 -30.64 -21.55 6.47
CA PRO A 293 -30.96 -21.78 5.06
C PRO A 293 -30.47 -20.65 4.14
N GLY A 294 -30.26 -19.45 4.70
CA GLY A 294 -29.74 -18.32 3.96
C GLY A 294 -28.30 -18.51 3.50
N TRP A 295 -27.46 -19.24 4.26
CA TRP A 295 -26.01 -19.30 4.05
C TRP A 295 -25.55 -20.07 2.80
N ASP A 296 -26.44 -20.83 2.15
CA ASP A 296 -26.06 -21.71 1.04
C ASP A 296 -25.42 -20.95 -0.13
N ALA A 297 -25.91 -19.73 -0.43
CA ALA A 297 -25.38 -18.90 -1.50
C ALA A 297 -23.96 -18.39 -1.20
N ALA A 298 -23.68 -18.05 0.06
CA ALA A 298 -22.35 -17.62 0.51
C ALA A 298 -21.36 -18.80 0.51
N ALA A 299 -21.79 -19.97 0.97
CA ALA A 299 -20.99 -21.19 0.96
C ALA A 299 -20.62 -21.64 -0.47
N ALA A 300 -21.54 -21.50 -1.43
CA ALA A 300 -21.27 -21.77 -2.85
C ALA A 300 -20.16 -20.87 -3.43
N ARG A 301 -19.94 -19.69 -2.86
CA ARG A 301 -18.84 -18.76 -3.18
C ARG A 301 -17.58 -18.99 -2.35
N GLN A 302 -17.51 -20.08 -1.58
CA GLN A 302 -16.40 -20.39 -0.67
C GLN A 302 -16.15 -19.30 0.39
N LEU A 303 -17.23 -18.65 0.87
CA LEU A 303 -17.13 -17.64 1.93
C LEU A 303 -17.24 -18.29 3.32
N TYR A 304 -16.27 -17.98 4.19
CA TYR A 304 -16.23 -18.45 5.57
C TYR A 304 -16.69 -17.36 6.54
N PRO A 305 -17.71 -17.57 7.39
CA PRO A 305 -18.21 -16.53 8.28
C PRO A 305 -17.21 -16.24 9.41
N ILE A 306 -16.95 -14.96 9.70
CA ILE A 306 -15.95 -14.56 10.72
C ILE A 306 -16.52 -13.63 11.80
N ALA A 307 -17.50 -12.77 11.47
CA ALA A 307 -18.05 -11.81 12.43
C ALA A 307 -19.50 -11.47 12.13
N ARG A 308 -20.23 -11.06 13.17
CA ARG A 308 -21.57 -10.46 13.04
C ARG A 308 -21.45 -8.94 13.00
N LEU A 309 -22.16 -8.34 12.07
CA LEU A 309 -22.39 -6.90 11.98
C LEU A 309 -23.82 -6.59 12.43
N SER A 310 -23.95 -5.58 13.28
CA SER A 310 -25.24 -5.07 13.77
C SER A 310 -25.30 -3.56 13.61
N GLY A 311 -26.51 -3.03 13.37
CA GLY A 311 -26.72 -1.61 13.10
C GLY A 311 -26.16 -0.70 14.20
N SER A 312 -25.77 0.51 13.81
CA SER A 312 -25.27 1.53 14.73
C SER A 312 -26.35 1.94 15.74
N ALA A 313 -25.98 2.11 17.00
CA ALA A 313 -26.87 2.64 18.04
C ALA A 313 -27.33 4.09 17.77
N LEU A 314 -26.64 4.81 16.87
CA LEU A 314 -26.89 6.21 16.53
C LEU A 314 -27.78 6.40 15.29
N GLY A 315 -28.09 5.35 14.53
CA GLY A 315 -28.86 5.42 13.28
C GLY A 315 -30.21 4.69 13.38
N GLY A 316 -31.32 5.43 13.29
CA GLY A 316 -32.70 4.92 13.41
C GLY A 316 -33.23 4.07 12.24
N GLY A 317 -32.35 3.39 11.49
CA GLY A 317 -32.74 2.44 10.45
C GLY A 317 -32.85 1.02 11.03
N ALA A 318 -33.83 0.23 10.59
CA ALA A 318 -33.98 -1.16 11.02
C ALA A 318 -32.63 -1.90 10.92
N ALA A 319 -32.12 -2.36 12.06
CA ALA A 319 -30.82 -3.00 12.19
C ALA A 319 -30.75 -4.25 11.30
N GLN A 320 -30.30 -4.09 10.05
CA GLN A 320 -29.97 -5.25 9.21
C GLN A 320 -28.77 -5.93 9.83
N ARG A 321 -29.02 -7.09 10.45
CA ARG A 321 -27.96 -8.01 10.84
C ARG A 321 -27.31 -8.54 9.57
N ALA A 322 -26.01 -8.34 9.46
CA ALA A 322 -25.19 -8.88 8.38
C ALA A 322 -24.09 -9.75 8.97
N ILE A 323 -23.51 -10.60 8.14
CA ILE A 323 -22.35 -11.42 8.49
C ILE A 323 -21.18 -10.96 7.65
N LEU A 324 -20.07 -10.67 8.32
CA LEU A 324 -18.80 -10.49 7.65
C LEU A 324 -18.20 -11.87 7.40
N ALA A 325 -17.84 -12.14 6.15
CA ALA A 325 -17.23 -13.39 5.73
C ALA A 325 -15.88 -13.15 5.06
N LEU A 326 -15.01 -14.15 5.12
CA LEU A 326 -13.70 -14.16 4.50
C LEU A 326 -13.70 -15.05 3.26
N GLY A 327 -13.09 -14.57 2.18
CA GLY A 327 -12.87 -15.34 0.97
C GLY A 327 -11.90 -16.51 1.18
N ALA A 328 -11.88 -17.43 0.21
CA ALA A 328 -10.95 -18.57 0.23
C ALA A 328 -9.48 -18.16 0.12
N ASP A 329 -9.20 -16.95 -0.42
CA ASP A 329 -7.87 -16.34 -0.44
C ASP A 329 -7.36 -15.96 0.96
N GLY A 330 -8.24 -15.94 1.96
CA GLY A 330 -7.90 -15.56 3.33
C GLY A 330 -7.67 -14.07 3.51
N GLU A 331 -8.03 -13.24 2.53
CA GLU A 331 -7.77 -11.80 2.51
C GLU A 331 -9.05 -10.99 2.29
N GLN A 332 -9.84 -11.32 1.26
CA GLN A 332 -10.99 -10.49 0.88
C GLN A 332 -12.14 -10.64 1.85
N LEU A 333 -12.65 -9.51 2.33
CA LEU A 333 -13.85 -9.47 3.17
C LEU A 333 -15.11 -9.25 2.34
N TRP A 334 -16.19 -9.90 2.77
CA TRP A 334 -17.50 -9.86 2.14
C TRP A 334 -18.57 -9.56 3.17
N VAL A 335 -19.51 -8.68 2.85
CA VAL A 335 -20.71 -8.45 3.65
C VAL A 335 -21.84 -9.29 3.10
N VAL A 336 -22.32 -10.25 3.89
CA VAL A 336 -23.43 -11.14 3.57
C VAL A 336 -24.70 -10.66 4.29
N ARG A 337 -25.73 -10.29 3.53
CA ARG A 337 -27.03 -9.80 4.04
C ARG A 337 -28.11 -10.82 3.74
N GLY A 338 -28.86 -11.22 4.77
CA GLY A 338 -29.96 -12.19 4.65
C GLY A 338 -29.55 -13.55 4.11
N GLY A 339 -28.26 -13.90 4.20
CA GLY A 339 -27.65 -15.13 3.67
C GLY A 339 -27.54 -15.20 2.13
N THR A 340 -28.43 -14.53 1.40
CA THR A 340 -28.55 -14.65 -0.06
C THR A 340 -27.78 -13.60 -0.85
N SER A 341 -27.55 -12.41 -0.30
CA SER A 341 -26.79 -11.34 -0.95
C SER A 341 -25.40 -11.23 -0.33
N ALA A 342 -24.36 -11.26 -1.15
CA ALA A 342 -22.98 -11.06 -0.73
C ALA A 342 -22.27 -10.10 -1.69
N ALA A 343 -21.62 -9.08 -1.13
CA ALA A 343 -20.84 -8.09 -1.86
C ALA A 343 -19.47 -7.88 -1.18
N PRO A 344 -18.43 -7.48 -1.94
CA PRO A 344 -17.15 -7.11 -1.36
C PRO A 344 -17.31 -6.04 -0.28
N ALA A 345 -16.64 -6.23 0.85
CA ALA A 345 -16.72 -5.30 1.97
C ALA A 345 -15.85 -4.04 1.76
N GLY A 346 -14.82 -4.13 0.91
CA GLY A 346 -13.84 -3.06 0.73
C GLY A 346 -12.48 -3.37 1.36
N PRO A 347 -12.34 -3.38 2.70
CA PRO A 347 -11.07 -3.65 3.34
C PRO A 347 -10.68 -5.12 3.23
N THR A 348 -9.38 -5.41 3.30
CA THR A 348 -8.89 -6.78 3.52
C THR A 348 -9.02 -7.16 4.99
N PHE A 349 -8.88 -8.45 5.30
CA PHE A 349 -8.90 -8.92 6.68
C PHE A 349 -7.78 -8.33 7.53
N GLY A 350 -6.57 -8.23 6.96
CA GLY A 350 -5.45 -7.57 7.63
C GLY A 350 -5.69 -6.08 7.85
N GLU A 351 -6.26 -5.37 6.87
CA GLU A 351 -6.62 -3.95 7.00
C GLU A 351 -7.69 -3.72 8.08
N LEU A 352 -8.69 -4.61 8.19
CA LEU A 352 -9.67 -4.56 9.27
C LEU A 352 -8.97 -4.74 10.64
N LEU A 353 -8.13 -5.76 10.81
CA LEU A 353 -7.41 -5.98 12.06
C LEU A 353 -6.51 -4.79 12.42
N ARG A 354 -5.83 -4.22 11.42
CA ARG A 354 -5.02 -3.02 11.59
C ARG A 354 -5.88 -1.86 12.07
N TYR A 355 -7.00 -1.59 11.40
CA TYR A 355 -7.95 -0.54 11.79
C TYR A 355 -8.43 -0.72 13.24
N LEU A 356 -8.81 -1.94 13.64
CA LEU A 356 -9.24 -2.22 15.02
C LEU A 356 -8.09 -2.02 16.02
N SER A 357 -6.85 -2.33 15.64
CA SER A 357 -5.67 -2.19 16.50
C SER A 357 -5.24 -0.74 16.74
N LEU A 358 -5.66 0.22 15.92
CA LEU A 358 -5.36 1.65 16.13
C LEU A 358 -6.16 2.24 17.31
N GLY A 359 -7.18 1.52 17.80
CA GLY A 359 -7.96 1.90 18.97
C GLY A 359 -8.76 3.20 18.79
N TRP A 360 -9.44 3.63 19.86
CA TRP A 360 -10.29 4.83 19.89
C TRP A 360 -9.84 5.91 20.89
N SER A 361 -8.71 5.73 21.56
CA SER A 361 -8.24 6.68 22.58
C SER A 361 -6.79 7.09 22.38
N ARG A 362 -6.54 8.40 22.28
CA ARG A 362 -5.21 9.04 22.10
C ARG A 362 -4.42 8.47 20.92
N ARG A 363 -4.78 8.92 19.73
CA ARG A 363 -4.04 8.66 18.49
C ARG A 363 -3.02 9.77 18.26
N SER A 364 -1.88 9.40 17.69
CA SER A 364 -0.95 10.34 17.06
C SER A 364 -1.48 10.78 15.70
N ASP A 365 -0.98 11.90 15.18
CA ASP A 365 -1.38 12.41 13.86
C ASP A 365 -1.15 11.34 12.77
N ALA A 366 0.00 10.65 12.80
CA ALA A 366 0.30 9.54 11.90
C ALA A 366 -0.68 8.36 11.98
N GLU A 367 -1.28 8.10 13.15
CA GLU A 367 -2.31 7.06 13.28
C GLU A 367 -3.66 7.52 12.72
N GLU A 368 -4.00 8.81 12.79
CA GLU A 368 -5.20 9.37 12.16
C GLU A 368 -5.06 9.36 10.63
N ASP A 369 -3.88 9.71 10.10
CA ASP A 369 -3.59 9.65 8.66
C ASP A 369 -3.72 8.22 8.13
N LEU A 370 -3.17 7.24 8.87
CA LEU A 370 -3.30 5.83 8.53
C LEU A 370 -4.77 5.35 8.55
N ILE A 371 -5.60 5.89 9.44
CA ILE A 371 -7.04 5.61 9.45
C ILE A 371 -7.72 6.19 8.21
N GLY A 372 -7.43 7.45 7.87
CA GLY A 372 -7.95 8.10 6.67
C GLY A 372 -7.61 7.32 5.40
N ALA A 373 -6.34 6.92 5.28
CA ALA A 373 -5.83 6.05 4.23
C ALA A 373 -6.58 4.72 4.11
N LEU A 374 -6.75 4.02 5.23
CA LEU A 374 -7.48 2.74 5.30
C LEU A 374 -8.94 2.89 4.87
N MET A 375 -9.60 3.95 5.32
CA MET A 375 -11.01 4.23 4.98
C MET A 375 -11.19 4.55 3.50
N LEU A 376 -10.32 5.38 2.92
CA LEU A 376 -10.36 5.74 1.50
C LEU A 376 -10.18 4.49 0.62
N ARG A 377 -9.12 3.71 0.86
CA ARG A 377 -8.84 2.47 0.12
C ARG A 377 -9.98 1.47 0.20
N ALA A 378 -10.52 1.26 1.40
CA ALA A 378 -11.66 0.36 1.60
C ALA A 378 -12.89 0.83 0.83
N ARG A 379 -13.17 2.14 0.81
CA ARG A 379 -14.29 2.72 0.08
C ARG A 379 -14.16 2.49 -1.43
N LEU A 380 -13.00 2.77 -2.03
CA LEU A 380 -12.78 2.59 -3.47
C LEU A 380 -12.99 1.14 -3.90
N ARG A 381 -12.45 0.18 -3.15
CA ARG A 381 -12.64 -1.25 -3.39
C ARG A 381 -14.09 -1.70 -3.23
N SER A 382 -14.85 -1.09 -2.31
CA SER A 382 -16.27 -1.40 -2.14
C SER A 382 -17.16 -0.88 -3.29
N LEU A 383 -16.73 0.17 -3.98
CA LEU A 383 -17.46 0.79 -5.09
C LEU A 383 -17.13 0.17 -6.45
N GLY A 384 -15.90 -0.35 -6.63
CA GLY A 384 -15.44 -0.97 -7.87
C GLY A 384 -15.71 -2.47 -8.02
N GLY A 385 -16.43 -3.08 -7.06
CA GLY A 385 -16.67 -4.53 -6.97
C GLY A 385 -17.92 -5.04 -7.68
#